data_AF-A0A1G3M4R9-F1
#
_entry.id   AF-A0A1G3M4R9-F1
#
_cell.length_a   1.000
_cell.length_b   1.000
_cell.length_c   1.000
_cell.angle_alpha   90.00
_cell.angle_beta   90.00
_cell.angle_gamma   90.00
#
_symmetry.space_group_name_H-M   'P 1'
#
loop_
_entity.id
_entity.type
_entity.pdbx_description
1 polymer ?
#
loop_
_entity_poly.entity_id
_entity_poly.type
_entity_poly.pdbx_seq_one_letter_code
_entity_poly.pdbx_strand_id
1 'polypeptide(L)'
;MEKKKPSSELFGGHTKQGLYVPLSEDEQEVLDRLVQMKDVRLIIHGWGVIEQPVLVVGEHRVTVKFRITFKAPAEPTAVHFFDLELRTHQTGITLFRKRMPCTYNEQPLIVQAGLYLDLAWDIALHSMDPRIVRLLKPGALGLTSRRLDKDTRQPTLEGNMKLDGEQRRALATIEAGAAAVRAEDKAEIIQVMKEAGYEVTVREDGTAEAPDVG
;
A
#
# COMPACT_ATOMS: atom_id res chain seq x y z
N MET A 1 -1.52 -50.00 15.53
CA MET A 1 -1.92 -48.62 15.85
C MET A 1 -0.78 -47.70 15.50
N GLU A 2 -0.77 -47.16 14.29
CA GLU A 2 0.27 -46.26 13.82
C GLU A 2 -0.18 -44.82 14.09
N LYS A 3 0.40 -44.17 15.10
CA LYS A 3 0.10 -42.78 15.44
C LYS A 3 0.72 -41.89 14.36
N LYS A 4 -0.11 -41.40 13.42
CA LYS A 4 0.26 -40.31 12.49
C LYS A 4 0.83 -39.13 13.30
N LYS A 5 2.06 -38.73 12.99
CA LYS A 5 2.65 -37.48 13.47
C LYS A 5 1.74 -36.31 13.04
N PRO A 6 1.45 -35.33 13.92
CA PRO A 6 0.75 -34.12 13.50
C PRO A 6 1.61 -33.40 12.46
N SER A 7 1.01 -33.02 11.34
CA SER A 7 1.62 -32.20 10.30
C SER A 7 2.08 -30.88 10.92
N SER A 8 3.38 -30.76 11.15
CA SER A 8 4.02 -29.54 11.63
C SER A 8 3.90 -28.44 10.57
N GLU A 9 3.31 -27.33 11.00
CA GLU A 9 3.62 -25.95 10.56
C GLU A 9 3.32 -25.61 9.09
N LEU A 10 2.08 -25.17 8.87
CA LEU A 10 1.62 -24.72 7.56
C LEU A 10 2.04 -23.30 7.17
N PHE A 11 2.66 -22.50 8.07
CA PHE A 11 3.67 -21.43 7.84
C PHE A 11 3.88 -20.60 9.13
N GLY A 12 5.14 -20.45 9.60
CA GLY A 12 5.72 -19.31 10.34
C GLY A 12 5.10 -18.74 11.63
N GLY A 13 3.91 -19.15 12.08
CA GLY A 13 3.26 -18.56 13.25
C GLY A 13 2.29 -19.53 13.93
N HIS A 14 2.18 -19.41 15.26
CA HIS A 14 1.42 -20.29 16.16
C HIS A 14 -0.13 -20.25 16.01
N THR A 15 -0.68 -19.85 14.86
CA THR A 15 -2.13 -19.70 14.68
C THR A 15 -2.65 -20.38 13.41
N LYS A 16 -3.65 -21.25 13.57
CA LYS A 16 -4.32 -22.05 12.53
C LYS A 16 -5.13 -21.24 11.49
N GLN A 17 -4.98 -19.90 11.43
CA GLN A 17 -5.91 -19.01 10.73
C GLN A 17 -5.26 -18.02 9.75
N GLY A 18 -3.94 -18.02 9.57
CA GLY A 18 -3.29 -17.17 8.56
C GLY A 18 -2.18 -17.92 7.85
N LEU A 19 -2.33 -18.17 6.55
CA LEU A 19 -1.18 -18.59 5.73
C LEU A 19 -0.31 -17.37 5.50
N TYR A 20 0.79 -17.36 6.23
CA TYR A 20 1.78 -16.30 6.23
C TYR A 20 2.77 -16.52 5.08
N VAL A 21 3.01 -15.47 4.28
CA VAL A 21 4.07 -15.46 3.26
C VAL A 21 5.08 -14.38 3.63
N PRO A 22 6.21 -14.73 4.27
CA PRO A 22 7.19 -13.73 4.69
C PRO A 22 7.67 -12.87 3.51
N LEU A 23 8.05 -11.63 3.79
CA LEU A 23 8.88 -10.87 2.86
C LEU A 23 10.20 -11.62 2.65
N SER A 24 10.68 -11.67 1.41
CA SER A 24 12.01 -12.23 1.15
C SER A 24 13.11 -11.37 1.78
N GLU A 25 14.29 -11.93 2.01
CA GLU A 25 15.45 -11.17 2.49
C GLU A 25 15.76 -9.97 1.59
N ASP A 26 15.61 -10.13 0.27
CA ASP A 26 15.78 -9.05 -0.70
C ASP A 26 14.73 -7.93 -0.53
N GLU A 27 13.46 -8.29 -0.30
CA GLU A 27 12.38 -7.32 -0.06
C GLU A 27 12.62 -6.55 1.24
N GLN A 28 13.06 -7.24 2.30
CA GLN A 28 13.41 -6.61 3.58
C GLN A 28 14.61 -5.67 3.42
N GLU A 29 15.68 -6.11 2.76
CA GLU A 29 16.87 -5.27 2.53
C GLU A 29 16.55 -4.02 1.70
N VAL A 30 15.65 -4.13 0.71
CA VAL A 30 15.20 -2.98 -0.08
C VAL A 30 14.47 -1.95 0.79
N LEU A 31 13.59 -2.40 1.68
CA LEU A 31 12.88 -1.51 2.60
C LEU A 31 13.82 -0.86 3.60
N ASP A 32 14.77 -1.63 4.15
CA ASP A 32 15.77 -1.10 5.05
C ASP A 32 16.63 -0.03 4.38
N ARG A 33 17.06 -0.27 3.13
CA ARG A 33 17.78 0.73 2.33
C ARG A 33 16.95 1.98 2.09
N LEU A 34 15.66 1.85 1.75
CA LEU A 34 14.75 3.00 1.58
C LEU A 34 14.65 3.85 2.84
N VAL A 35 14.51 3.21 4.01
CA VAL A 35 14.45 3.91 5.31
C VAL A 35 15.79 4.57 5.63
N GLN A 36 16.91 3.88 5.42
CA GLN A 36 18.25 4.38 5.72
C GLN A 36 18.66 5.55 4.83
N MET A 37 18.37 5.45 3.53
CA MET A 37 18.71 6.50 2.55
C MET A 37 17.90 7.79 2.78
N LYS A 38 16.75 7.69 3.45
CA LYS A 38 15.77 8.79 3.58
C LYS A 38 15.42 9.43 2.23
N ASP A 39 15.55 8.65 1.15
CA ASP A 39 15.32 9.10 -0.23
C ASP A 39 13.85 8.93 -0.60
N VAL A 40 12.95 9.43 0.25
CA VAL A 40 11.51 9.36 0.03
C VAL A 40 10.86 10.69 0.35
N ARG A 41 9.85 11.06 -0.43
CA ARG A 41 8.97 12.18 -0.17
C ARG A 41 7.52 11.75 -0.32
N LEU A 42 6.66 12.32 0.51
CA LEU A 42 5.22 12.16 0.39
C LEU A 42 4.64 13.41 -0.27
N ILE A 43 3.97 13.23 -1.39
CA ILE A 43 3.19 14.27 -2.07
C ILE A 43 1.73 14.09 -1.66
N ILE A 44 1.15 15.17 -1.14
CA ILE A 44 -0.28 15.28 -0.86
C ILE A 44 -0.81 16.24 -1.92
N HIS A 45 -1.33 15.69 -3.02
CA HIS A 45 -1.72 16.48 -4.20
C HIS A 45 -2.74 17.55 -3.81
N GLY A 46 -2.53 18.78 -4.28
CA GLY A 46 -3.32 19.97 -3.90
C GLY A 46 -2.96 20.61 -2.55
N TRP A 47 -2.19 19.93 -1.68
CA TRP A 47 -1.94 20.38 -0.31
C TRP A 47 -0.47 20.57 0.06
N GLY A 48 0.46 19.88 -0.59
CA GLY A 48 1.89 20.10 -0.44
C GLY A 48 2.75 18.85 -0.50
N VAL A 49 4.02 19.01 -0.11
CA VAL A 49 5.03 17.95 -0.15
C VAL A 49 5.73 17.86 1.21
N ILE A 50 5.94 16.64 1.68
CA ILE A 50 6.73 16.29 2.87
C ILE A 50 8.00 15.62 2.39
N GLU A 51 9.14 16.33 2.45
CA GLU A 51 10.39 15.90 1.80
C GLU A 51 11.08 14.72 2.48
N GLN A 52 10.73 14.40 3.73
CA GLN A 52 11.33 13.30 4.50
C GLN A 52 10.32 12.78 5.53
N PRO A 53 9.26 12.05 5.11
CA PRO A 53 8.31 11.49 6.05
C PRO A 53 8.98 10.39 6.88
N VAL A 54 8.43 10.11 8.06
CA VAL A 54 8.93 9.02 8.90
C VAL A 54 8.35 7.70 8.40
N LEU A 55 9.21 6.83 7.89
CA LEU A 55 8.84 5.48 7.48
C LEU A 55 9.03 4.49 8.64
N VAL A 56 8.00 3.69 8.93
CA VAL A 56 8.08 2.57 9.86
C VAL A 56 7.77 1.30 9.08
N VAL A 57 8.77 0.44 8.94
CA VAL A 57 8.63 -0.85 8.25
C VAL A 57 8.15 -1.89 9.25
N GLY A 58 7.01 -2.50 8.95
CA GLY A 58 6.54 -3.72 9.59
C GLY A 58 6.66 -4.91 8.63
N GLU A 59 6.23 -6.06 9.09
CA GLU A 59 6.39 -7.34 8.38
C GLU A 59 5.66 -7.42 7.03
N HIS A 60 4.50 -6.78 6.91
CA HIS A 60 3.69 -6.74 5.68
C HIS A 60 3.16 -5.35 5.35
N ARG A 61 3.71 -4.33 6.00
CA ARG A 61 3.25 -2.96 5.86
C ARG A 61 4.38 -1.97 5.97
N VAL A 62 4.23 -0.85 5.28
CA VAL A 62 5.03 0.35 5.51
C VAL A 62 4.07 1.44 6.00
N THR A 63 4.32 1.96 7.18
CA THR A 63 3.57 3.10 7.71
C THR A 63 4.34 4.38 7.43
N VAL A 64 3.71 5.32 6.73
CA VAL A 64 4.24 6.66 6.48
C VAL A 64 3.63 7.61 7.50
N LYS A 65 4.41 8.10 8.46
CA LYS A 65 3.98 9.09 9.46
C LYS A 65 4.39 10.48 9.03
N PHE A 66 3.45 11.42 9.07
CA PHE A 66 3.67 12.79 8.63
C PHE A 66 2.73 13.77 9.34
N ARG A 67 3.15 15.03 9.39
CA ARG A 67 2.32 16.15 9.79
C ARG A 67 2.03 17.00 8.57
N ILE A 68 0.76 17.29 8.32
CA ILE A 68 0.33 18.31 7.37
C ILE A 68 -0.05 19.58 8.14
N THR A 69 0.32 20.74 7.63
CA THR A 69 -0.12 22.05 8.13
C THR A 69 -0.74 22.82 6.99
N PHE A 70 -2.02 23.12 7.13
CA PHE A 70 -2.80 23.81 6.11
C PHE A 70 -2.46 25.30 6.15
N LYS A 71 -1.94 25.82 5.03
CA LYS A 71 -1.65 27.26 4.85
C LYS A 71 -2.81 27.99 4.17
N ALA A 72 -3.73 27.23 3.59
CA ALA A 72 -4.94 27.63 2.88
C ALA A 72 -5.96 26.48 3.04
N PRO A 73 -7.25 26.70 2.76
CA PRO A 73 -7.91 27.98 2.46
C PRO A 73 -8.13 28.86 3.69
N ALA A 74 -8.39 30.16 3.49
CA ALA A 74 -8.70 31.09 4.58
C ALA A 74 -10.09 30.83 5.19
N GLU A 75 -11.05 30.43 4.35
CA GLU A 75 -12.38 30.02 4.76
C GLU A 75 -12.43 28.50 5.00
N PRO A 76 -13.15 28.01 6.02
CA PRO A 76 -13.31 26.59 6.28
C PRO A 76 -13.87 25.85 5.06
N THR A 77 -13.13 24.86 4.57
CA THR A 77 -13.50 24.11 3.36
C THR A 77 -13.54 22.62 3.66
N ALA A 78 -14.54 21.93 3.12
CA ALA A 78 -14.69 20.49 3.25
C ALA A 78 -13.70 19.75 2.34
N VAL A 79 -12.93 18.83 2.94
CA VAL A 79 -12.01 17.93 2.25
C VAL A 79 -12.53 16.52 2.38
N HIS A 80 -12.90 15.94 1.24
CA HIS A 80 -13.48 14.61 1.17
C HIS A 80 -12.43 13.52 0.98
N PHE A 81 -11.27 13.86 0.44
CA PHE A 81 -10.19 12.92 0.15
C PHE A 81 -8.82 13.59 0.18
N PHE A 82 -7.80 12.77 0.46
CA PHE A 82 -6.39 13.10 0.20
C PHE A 82 -5.84 12.19 -0.88
N ASP A 83 -5.26 12.78 -1.91
CA ASP A 83 -4.48 12.07 -2.92
C ASP A 83 -3.03 11.98 -2.47
N LEU A 84 -2.64 10.78 -2.02
CA LEU A 84 -1.32 10.51 -1.46
C LEU A 84 -0.45 9.79 -2.47
N GLU A 85 0.77 10.28 -2.64
CA GLU A 85 1.79 9.67 -3.50
C GLU A 85 3.13 9.61 -2.78
N LEU A 86 3.65 8.41 -2.59
CA LEU A 86 5.00 8.16 -2.11
C LEU A 86 5.94 8.06 -3.30
N ARG A 87 6.98 8.90 -3.33
CA ARG A 87 8.00 8.91 -4.38
C ARG A 87 9.39 8.86 -3.79
N THR A 88 10.33 8.35 -4.58
CA THR A 88 11.76 8.58 -4.29
C THR A 88 12.09 10.06 -4.50
N HIS A 89 12.91 10.63 -3.62
CA HIS A 89 13.21 12.06 -3.65
C HIS A 89 14.15 12.40 -4.83
N GLN A 90 15.25 11.67 -5.00
CA GLN A 90 16.26 11.93 -6.04
C GLN A 90 15.80 11.57 -7.45
N THR A 91 15.23 10.38 -7.63
CA THR A 91 14.87 9.87 -8.97
C THR A 91 13.43 10.21 -9.38
N GLY A 92 12.59 10.62 -8.43
CA GLY A 92 11.19 10.94 -8.70
C GLY A 92 10.32 9.73 -9.05
N ILE A 93 10.80 8.50 -8.90
CA ILE A 93 10.01 7.30 -9.17
C ILE A 93 8.87 7.19 -8.15
N THR A 94 7.65 7.00 -8.64
CA THR A 94 6.47 6.72 -7.82
C THR A 94 6.55 5.29 -7.27
N LEU A 95 6.57 5.17 -5.96
CA LEU A 95 6.58 3.90 -5.23
C LEU A 95 5.15 3.40 -4.99
N PHE A 96 4.26 4.31 -4.60
CA PHE A 96 2.86 3.99 -4.34
C PHE A 96 1.99 5.26 -4.43
N ARG A 97 0.77 5.13 -4.98
CA ARG A 97 -0.22 6.22 -5.04
C ARG A 97 -1.58 5.66 -4.67
N LYS A 98 -2.28 6.32 -3.75
CA LYS A 98 -3.66 5.97 -3.38
C LYS A 98 -4.43 7.22 -2.97
N ARG A 99 -5.69 7.29 -3.40
CA ARG A 99 -6.68 8.22 -2.85
C ARG A 99 -7.22 7.66 -1.54
N MET A 100 -7.19 8.46 -0.49
CA MET A 100 -7.71 8.10 0.82
C MET A 100 -8.94 8.95 1.12
N PRO A 101 -10.10 8.35 1.46
CA PRO A 101 -11.24 9.11 1.94
C PRO A 101 -10.86 9.80 3.27
N CYS A 102 -11.40 10.99 3.49
CA CYS A 102 -11.14 11.77 4.70
C CYS A 102 -12.47 12.16 5.34
N THR A 103 -12.87 11.39 6.35
CA THR A 103 -14.09 11.63 7.11
C THR A 103 -13.79 11.71 8.61
N TYR A 104 -14.52 12.56 9.30
CA TYR A 104 -14.55 12.69 10.75
C TYR A 104 -16.01 12.70 11.18
N ASN A 105 -16.43 11.75 12.02
CA ASN A 105 -17.84 11.54 12.39
C ASN A 105 -18.78 11.44 11.16
N GLU A 106 -18.39 10.64 10.15
CA GLU A 106 -19.14 10.46 8.88
C GLU A 106 -19.30 11.72 8.04
N GLN A 107 -18.68 12.84 8.45
CA GLN A 107 -18.68 14.09 7.70
C GLN A 107 -17.30 14.32 7.08
N PRO A 108 -17.21 15.06 5.96
CA PRO A 108 -15.93 15.45 5.38
C PRO A 108 -15.09 16.23 6.39
N LEU A 109 -13.78 16.07 6.33
CA LEU A 109 -12.88 16.83 7.18
C LEU A 109 -12.92 18.32 6.79
N ILE A 110 -13.30 19.20 7.71
CA ILE A 110 -13.23 20.64 7.49
C ILE A 110 -11.81 21.13 7.77
N VAL A 111 -11.18 21.75 6.78
CA VAL A 111 -9.83 22.32 6.91
C VAL A 111 -9.86 23.84 6.72
N GLN A 112 -8.95 24.51 7.42
CA GLN A 112 -8.73 25.95 7.31
C GLN A 112 -7.25 26.25 7.59
N ALA A 113 -6.79 27.42 7.15
CA ALA A 113 -5.44 27.89 7.42
C ALA A 113 -5.14 27.88 8.93
N GLY A 114 -3.99 27.31 9.30
CA GLY A 114 -3.56 27.15 10.69
C GLY A 114 -3.93 25.80 11.32
N LEU A 115 -4.80 25.00 10.70
CA LEU A 115 -5.02 23.61 11.12
C LEU A 115 -3.77 22.77 10.84
N TYR A 116 -3.43 21.87 11.76
CA TYR A 116 -2.44 20.83 11.54
C TYR A 116 -3.02 19.47 11.90
N LEU A 117 -2.60 18.44 11.17
CA LEU A 117 -2.99 17.05 11.42
C LEU A 117 -1.74 16.19 11.47
N ASP A 118 -1.66 15.35 12.50
CA ASP A 118 -0.71 14.25 12.58
C ASP A 118 -1.39 12.99 12.03
N LEU A 119 -0.83 12.45 10.95
CA LEU A 119 -1.41 11.35 10.20
C LEU A 119 -0.42 10.20 10.07
N ALA A 120 -0.96 9.00 9.95
CA ALA A 120 -0.24 7.79 9.60
C ALA A 120 -0.94 7.12 8.42
N TRP A 121 -0.20 6.87 7.35
CA TRP A 121 -0.69 6.17 6.17
C TRP A 121 -0.08 4.78 6.11
N ASP A 122 -0.91 3.76 6.34
CA ASP A 122 -0.51 2.36 6.27
C ASP A 122 -0.63 1.82 4.85
N ILE A 123 0.50 1.35 4.31
CA ILE A 123 0.59 0.74 2.98
C ILE A 123 0.83 -0.74 3.15
N ALA A 124 -0.11 -1.58 2.72
CA ALA A 124 0.07 -3.03 2.70
C ALA A 124 1.04 -3.44 1.58
N LEU A 125 2.07 -4.21 1.93
CA LEU A 125 3.06 -4.72 1.00
C LEU A 125 2.57 -6.03 0.39
N HIS A 126 2.15 -5.98 -0.88
CA HIS A 126 1.73 -7.15 -1.62
C HIS A 126 2.89 -7.80 -2.38
N SER A 127 3.52 -7.00 -3.24
CA SER A 127 4.68 -7.32 -4.06
C SER A 127 5.47 -6.03 -4.33
N MET A 128 6.76 -6.16 -4.66
CA MET A 128 7.58 -5.03 -5.10
C MET A 128 7.85 -5.13 -6.60
N ASP A 129 7.88 -3.97 -7.28
CA ASP A 129 8.32 -3.91 -8.66
C ASP A 129 9.80 -4.31 -8.76
N PRO A 130 10.16 -5.35 -9.53
CA PRO A 130 11.53 -5.83 -9.64
C PRO A 130 12.52 -4.76 -10.17
N ARG A 131 12.04 -3.75 -10.90
CA ARG A 131 12.85 -2.61 -11.35
C ARG A 131 13.27 -1.74 -10.17
N ILE A 132 12.37 -1.48 -9.23
CA ILE A 132 12.65 -0.71 -8.01
C ILE A 132 13.64 -1.48 -7.13
N VAL A 133 13.47 -2.79 -6.99
CA VAL A 133 14.40 -3.63 -6.23
C VAL A 133 15.81 -3.57 -6.81
N ARG A 134 15.96 -3.72 -8.14
CA ARG A 134 17.28 -3.66 -8.79
C ARG A 134 17.93 -2.28 -8.74
N LEU A 135 17.13 -1.21 -8.70
CA LEU A 135 17.63 0.15 -8.53
C LEU A 135 18.23 0.36 -7.13
N LEU A 136 17.51 -0.11 -6.09
CA LEU A 136 17.89 0.09 -4.69
C LEU A 136 18.93 -0.94 -4.21
N LYS A 137 18.94 -2.13 -4.81
CA LYS A 137 19.94 -3.18 -4.60
C LYS A 137 20.56 -3.61 -5.94
N PRO A 138 21.53 -2.84 -6.47
CA PRO A 138 22.27 -3.23 -7.67
C PRO A 138 22.97 -4.58 -7.44
N GLY A 139 22.76 -5.54 -8.34
CA GLY A 139 23.31 -6.89 -8.22
C GLY A 139 22.40 -7.92 -7.54
N ALA A 140 21.15 -7.57 -7.20
CA ALA A 140 20.14 -8.57 -6.84
C ALA A 140 19.94 -9.57 -8.00
N LEU A 141 20.30 -10.84 -7.77
CA LEU A 141 20.17 -11.95 -8.71
C LEU A 141 18.95 -12.81 -8.35
N GLY A 142 18.12 -13.15 -9.34
CA GLY A 142 16.94 -14.00 -9.13
C GLY A 142 15.61 -13.25 -9.04
N LEU A 143 14.65 -13.83 -8.32
CA LEU A 143 13.28 -13.35 -8.18
C LEU A 143 13.19 -12.39 -7.00
N THR A 144 13.11 -11.10 -7.31
CA THR A 144 13.23 -10.01 -6.34
C THR A 144 11.93 -9.70 -5.58
N SER A 145 10.84 -10.43 -5.84
CA SER A 145 9.58 -10.31 -5.12
C SER A 145 8.89 -11.68 -5.03
N ARG A 146 8.32 -11.98 -3.87
CA ARG A 146 7.82 -13.31 -3.49
C ARG A 146 6.71 -13.86 -4.39
N ARG A 147 5.95 -12.96 -5.05
CA ARG A 147 4.80 -13.28 -5.92
C ARG A 147 5.10 -13.14 -7.41
N LEU A 148 6.36 -12.93 -7.82
CA LEU A 148 6.70 -12.93 -9.24
C LEU A 148 6.94 -14.35 -9.72
N ASP A 149 6.28 -14.75 -10.80
CA ASP A 149 6.57 -15.99 -11.49
C ASP A 149 7.92 -15.90 -12.23
N LYS A 150 8.75 -16.94 -12.11
CA LYS A 150 10.11 -16.99 -12.66
C LYS A 150 10.16 -16.79 -14.17
N ASP A 151 9.21 -17.40 -14.87
CA ASP A 151 9.25 -17.59 -16.31
C ASP A 151 8.52 -16.44 -17.03
N THR A 152 7.41 -15.96 -16.44
CA THR A 152 6.58 -14.89 -17.00
C THR A 152 6.92 -13.51 -16.45
N ARG A 153 7.60 -13.42 -15.30
CA ARG A 153 7.86 -12.18 -14.55
C ARG A 153 6.59 -11.38 -14.23
N GLN A 154 5.43 -12.04 -14.23
CA GLN A 154 4.17 -11.45 -13.82
C GLN A 154 3.87 -11.77 -12.36
N PRO A 155 3.12 -10.90 -11.64
CA PRO A 155 2.61 -11.24 -10.32
C PRO A 155 1.63 -12.41 -10.44
N THR A 156 1.94 -13.54 -9.82
CA THR A 156 1.04 -14.68 -9.70
C THR A 156 0.68 -14.88 -8.23
N LEU A 157 -0.45 -15.54 -7.98
CA LEU A 157 -0.93 -15.83 -6.63
C LEU A 157 0.13 -16.60 -5.83
N GLU A 158 0.78 -17.57 -6.47
CA GLU A 158 1.72 -18.50 -5.86
C GLU A 158 3.18 -18.05 -6.02
N GLY A 159 3.51 -17.19 -6.99
CA GLY A 159 4.88 -16.79 -7.28
C GLY A 159 5.80 -18.00 -7.49
N ASN A 160 6.85 -18.08 -6.67
CA ASN A 160 7.77 -19.24 -6.63
C ASN A 160 7.59 -20.10 -5.36
N MET A 161 6.48 -19.94 -4.66
CA MET A 161 6.21 -20.69 -3.45
C MET A 161 5.94 -22.15 -3.82
N LYS A 162 6.66 -23.10 -3.21
CA LYS A 162 6.39 -24.54 -3.34
C LYS A 162 5.21 -24.93 -2.46
N LEU A 163 4.01 -24.50 -2.83
CA LEU A 163 2.79 -24.74 -2.06
C LEU A 163 2.17 -26.10 -2.39
N ASP A 164 1.70 -26.80 -1.36
CA ASP A 164 0.83 -27.97 -1.50
C ASP A 164 -0.62 -27.57 -1.84
N GLY A 165 -1.46 -28.55 -2.16
CA GLY A 165 -2.84 -28.30 -2.59
C GLY A 165 -3.77 -27.73 -1.50
N GLU A 166 -3.42 -27.85 -0.22
CA GLU A 166 -4.16 -27.24 0.89
C GLU A 166 -3.75 -25.78 1.06
N GLN A 167 -2.44 -25.51 1.02
CA GLN A 167 -1.87 -24.16 1.07
C GLN A 167 -2.33 -23.27 -0.08
N ARG A 168 -2.39 -23.80 -1.32
CA ARG A 168 -2.89 -23.05 -2.49
C ARG A 168 -4.34 -22.62 -2.33
N ARG A 169 -5.19 -23.55 -1.87
CA ARG A 169 -6.62 -23.27 -1.69
C ARG A 169 -6.84 -22.17 -0.67
N ALA A 170 -6.12 -22.24 0.44
CA ALA A 170 -6.31 -21.27 1.50
C ALA A 170 -5.61 -19.93 1.19
N LEU A 171 -4.53 -19.90 0.40
CA LEU A 171 -4.00 -18.67 -0.20
C LEU A 171 -5.01 -18.01 -1.16
N ALA A 172 -5.70 -18.81 -1.99
CA ALA A 172 -6.75 -18.30 -2.86
C ALA A 172 -7.92 -17.71 -2.06
N THR A 173 -8.30 -18.30 -0.93
CA THR A 173 -9.33 -17.74 -0.02
C THR A 173 -8.90 -16.40 0.57
N ILE A 174 -7.64 -16.28 1.03
CA ILE A 174 -7.11 -15.03 1.56
C ILE A 174 -7.11 -13.94 0.48
N GLU A 175 -6.66 -14.29 -0.73
CA GLU A 175 -6.61 -13.33 -1.82
C GLU A 175 -8.01 -12.88 -2.25
N ALA A 176 -8.99 -13.80 -2.28
CA ALA A 176 -10.39 -13.47 -2.54
C ALA A 176 -10.94 -12.50 -1.48
N GLY A 177 -10.65 -12.73 -0.19
CA GLY A 177 -11.02 -11.81 0.88
C GLY A 177 -10.35 -10.45 0.73
N ALA A 178 -9.05 -10.41 0.45
CA ALA A 178 -8.32 -9.16 0.22
C ALA A 178 -8.81 -8.41 -1.03
N ALA A 179 -9.26 -9.12 -2.06
CA ALA A 179 -9.85 -8.54 -3.27
C ALA A 179 -11.24 -7.94 -2.97
N ALA A 180 -12.04 -8.59 -2.13
CA ALA A 180 -13.32 -8.07 -1.67
C ALA A 180 -13.16 -6.76 -0.90
N VAL A 181 -12.24 -6.72 0.08
CA VAL A 181 -11.93 -5.47 0.83
C VAL A 181 -11.45 -4.36 -0.11
N ARG A 182 -10.59 -4.67 -1.09
CA ARG A 182 -10.16 -3.69 -2.10
C ARG A 182 -11.32 -3.17 -2.95
N ALA A 183 -12.32 -4.01 -3.24
CA ALA A 183 -13.51 -3.58 -3.98
C ALA A 183 -14.42 -2.69 -3.12
N GLU A 184 -14.57 -3.01 -1.83
CA GLU A 184 -15.30 -2.18 -0.85
C GLU A 184 -14.64 -0.80 -0.68
N ASP A 185 -13.32 -0.75 -0.44
CA ASP A 185 -12.54 0.50 -0.39
C ASP A 185 -12.80 1.36 -1.65
N LYS A 186 -12.77 0.74 -2.83
CA LYS A 186 -13.02 1.43 -4.11
C LYS A 186 -14.44 1.97 -4.18
N ALA A 187 -15.42 1.18 -3.75
CA ALA A 187 -16.82 1.57 -3.76
C ALA A 187 -17.07 2.75 -2.79
N GLU A 188 -16.48 2.72 -1.61
CA GLU A 188 -16.55 3.80 -0.62
C GLU A 188 -15.96 5.11 -1.19
N ILE A 189 -14.77 5.06 -1.80
CA ILE A 189 -14.15 6.22 -2.45
C ILE A 189 -15.08 6.79 -3.54
N ILE A 190 -15.63 5.93 -4.40
CA ILE A 190 -16.54 6.35 -5.47
C ILE A 190 -17.81 6.98 -4.88
N GLN A 191 -18.35 6.41 -3.81
CA GLN A 191 -19.55 6.92 -3.14
C GLN A 191 -19.30 8.32 -2.56
N VAL A 192 -18.23 8.49 -1.79
CA VAL A 192 -17.84 9.78 -1.21
C VAL A 192 -17.61 10.83 -2.31
N MET A 193 -17.00 10.45 -3.44
CA MET A 193 -16.81 11.36 -4.58
C MET A 193 -18.13 11.82 -5.21
N LYS A 194 -19.10 10.90 -5.36
CA LYS A 194 -20.42 11.24 -5.88
C LYS A 194 -21.19 12.17 -4.94
N GLU A 195 -21.15 11.89 -3.64
CA GLU A 195 -21.79 12.74 -2.61
C GLU A 195 -21.20 14.14 -2.58
N ALA A 196 -19.89 14.26 -2.84
CA ALA A 196 -19.19 15.53 -2.93
C ALA A 196 -19.38 16.26 -4.29
N GLY A 197 -20.13 15.67 -5.24
CA GLY A 197 -20.46 16.30 -6.51
C GLY A 197 -19.36 16.24 -7.58
N TYR A 198 -18.33 15.40 -7.42
CA TYR A 198 -17.28 15.23 -8.43
C TYR A 198 -17.74 14.32 -9.59
N GLU A 199 -17.35 14.65 -10.81
CA GLU A 199 -17.43 13.71 -11.93
C GLU A 199 -16.42 12.58 -11.72
N VAL A 200 -16.92 11.35 -11.62
CA VAL A 200 -16.09 10.16 -11.39
C VAL A 200 -15.76 9.51 -12.73
N THR A 201 -14.50 9.59 -13.16
CA THR A 201 -14.00 8.75 -14.26
C THR A 201 -13.28 7.55 -13.65
N VAL A 202 -13.81 6.35 -13.89
CA VAL A 202 -13.19 5.10 -13.43
C VAL A 202 -12.29 4.58 -14.54
N ARG A 203 -10.98 4.48 -14.28
CA ARG A 203 -10.00 3.88 -15.21
C ARG A 203 -10.19 2.37 -15.30
N GLU A 204 -9.63 1.74 -16.34
CA GLU A 204 -9.66 0.28 -16.52
C GLU A 204 -9.01 -0.50 -15.37
N ASP A 205 -8.10 0.11 -14.60
CA ASP A 205 -7.50 -0.46 -13.38
C ASP A 205 -8.39 -0.30 -12.12
N GLY A 206 -9.56 0.32 -12.29
CA GLY A 206 -10.54 0.62 -11.25
C GLY A 206 -10.07 1.67 -10.24
N THR A 207 -9.11 2.52 -10.59
CA THR A 207 -8.82 3.75 -9.87
C THR A 207 -9.81 4.84 -10.29
N ALA A 208 -10.38 5.52 -9.30
CA ALA A 208 -11.23 6.68 -9.55
C ALA A 208 -10.35 7.93 -9.63
N GLU A 209 -10.37 8.62 -10.77
CA GLU A 209 -9.78 9.95 -10.86
C GLU A 209 -10.84 10.99 -10.46
N ALA A 210 -10.47 11.92 -9.58
CA ALA A 210 -11.20 13.18 -9.46
C ALA A 210 -10.59 14.10 -10.50
N PRO A 211 -11.35 15.10 -10.99
CA PRO A 211 -10.72 16.26 -11.59
C PRO A 211 -9.64 16.80 -10.64
N ASP A 212 -8.47 17.12 -11.18
CA ASP A 212 -7.43 17.85 -10.45
C ASP A 212 -8.10 19.02 -9.74
N VAL A 213 -8.02 19.05 -8.42
CA VAL A 213 -8.35 20.25 -7.65
C VAL A 213 -7.18 21.20 -7.94
N GLY A 214 -7.39 22.08 -8.91
CA GLY A 214 -6.38 23.00 -9.46
C GLY A 214 -5.72 23.90 -8.43
#